data_AF-A0A7Y7AC68-F1
#
_entry.id   AF-A0A7Y7AC68-F1
#
_cell.length_a   1.000
_cell.length_b   1.000
_cell.length_c   1.000
_cell.angle_alpha   90.00
_cell.angle_beta   90.00
_cell.angle_gamma   90.00
#
_symmetry.space_group_name_H-M   'P 1'
#
loop_
_entity.id
_entity.type
_entity.pdbx_description
1 polymer ?
#
loop_
_entity_poly.entity_id
_entity_poly.type
_entity_poly.pdbx_seq_one_letter_code
_entity_poly.pdbx_strand_id
1 'polypeptide(L)'
;MIKKGFIALFGLGFVLASCIKHEVIPAPTPTADLDASFSGVVNNTNTEFITNVLDYENTSYKVKVIQPPGGNSTAVYYSEMQSPSQAQSIAVGLGSIIFDSGVATDPPLALFEPFFPANDSPNYSNGGASGFEVVYTDATSRVWKSNESSTYAGATADFTGIEIESDDSGDYSKFICTFDCYVYSLNPDSLALTPPVAHVDSFLIEDGVYNGWFKR
;
A
#
# COMPACT_ATOMS: atom_id res chain seq x y z
N MET A 1 86.58 -21.31 -46.39
CA MET A 1 85.57 -21.54 -47.45
C MET A 1 84.19 -21.20 -46.91
N ILE A 2 83.44 -20.44 -47.69
CA ILE A 2 82.11 -19.87 -47.41
C ILE A 2 81.03 -20.96 -47.30
N LYS A 3 80.08 -20.81 -46.36
CA LYS A 3 78.60 -20.87 -46.53
C LYS A 3 77.90 -20.86 -45.14
N LYS A 4 77.11 -19.81 -44.83
CA LYS A 4 75.62 -19.80 -44.75
C LYS A 4 75.07 -20.93 -43.84
N GLY A 5 74.41 -20.74 -42.70
CA GLY A 5 73.57 -19.67 -42.19
C GLY A 5 72.26 -20.33 -41.69
N PHE A 6 71.82 -20.09 -40.46
CA PHE A 6 70.40 -20.18 -40.06
C PHE A 6 70.22 -19.59 -38.66
N ILE A 7 69.50 -18.46 -38.58
CA ILE A 7 69.06 -17.84 -37.33
C ILE A 7 67.69 -18.46 -37.01
N ALA A 8 67.56 -19.16 -35.89
CA ALA A 8 66.28 -19.62 -35.37
C ALA A 8 65.87 -18.69 -34.21
N LEU A 9 64.96 -17.77 -34.52
CA LEU A 9 64.33 -16.85 -33.59
C LEU A 9 63.17 -17.59 -32.88
N PHE A 10 63.37 -18.02 -31.64
CA PHE A 10 62.29 -18.57 -30.82
C PHE A 10 61.49 -17.40 -30.21
N GLY A 11 60.50 -16.92 -30.96
CA GLY A 11 59.47 -16.02 -30.46
C GLY A 11 58.48 -16.79 -29.60
N LEU A 12 58.60 -16.68 -28.28
CA LEU A 12 57.58 -17.17 -27.35
C LEU A 12 56.52 -16.07 -27.17
N GLY A 13 55.48 -16.13 -28.00
CA GLY A 13 54.32 -15.24 -27.89
C GLY A 13 53.50 -15.58 -26.65
N PHE A 14 53.51 -14.70 -25.65
CA PHE A 14 52.56 -14.70 -24.55
C PHE A 14 51.20 -14.22 -25.09
N VAL A 15 50.30 -15.14 -25.39
CA VAL A 15 48.91 -14.81 -25.74
C VAL A 15 48.14 -14.67 -24.43
N LEU A 16 48.08 -13.46 -23.89
CA LEU A 16 47.15 -13.14 -22.81
C LEU A 16 45.74 -13.11 -23.42
N ALA A 17 45.01 -14.21 -23.31
CA ALA A 17 43.58 -14.22 -23.56
C ALA A 17 42.89 -13.46 -22.42
N SER A 18 42.82 -12.14 -22.51
CA SER A 18 41.88 -11.39 -21.68
C SER A 18 40.48 -11.74 -22.19
N CYS A 19 39.81 -12.63 -21.46
CA CYS A 19 38.37 -12.75 -21.55
C CYS A 19 37.79 -11.47 -20.94
N ILE A 20 37.74 -10.39 -21.71
CA ILE A 20 36.93 -9.22 -21.37
C ILE A 20 35.50 -9.72 -21.45
N LYS A 21 34.98 -10.16 -20.29
CA LYS A 21 33.54 -10.37 -20.12
C LYS A 21 32.92 -9.05 -20.52
N HIS A 22 32.19 -9.04 -21.64
CA HIS A 22 31.40 -7.88 -22.00
C HIS A 22 30.45 -7.64 -20.83
N GLU A 23 30.66 -6.55 -20.11
CA GLU A 23 29.77 -6.13 -19.04
C GLU A 23 28.48 -5.68 -19.73
N VAL A 24 27.56 -6.63 -19.87
CA VAL A 24 26.20 -6.32 -20.29
C VAL A 24 25.57 -5.63 -19.11
N ILE A 25 25.50 -4.29 -19.16
CA ILE A 25 24.64 -3.53 -18.26
C ILE A 25 23.22 -3.99 -18.58
N PRO A 26 22.52 -4.68 -17.65
CA PRO A 26 21.13 -5.03 -17.87
C PRO A 26 20.35 -3.77 -18.19
N ALA A 27 19.37 -3.86 -19.09
CA ALA A 27 18.44 -2.75 -19.26
C ALA A 27 17.86 -2.39 -17.88
N PRO A 28 17.68 -1.09 -17.57
CA PRO A 28 17.08 -0.70 -16.31
C PRO A 28 15.73 -1.42 -16.17
N THR A 29 15.55 -2.13 -15.05
CA THR A 29 14.26 -2.70 -14.70
C THR A 29 13.31 -1.55 -14.39
N PRO A 30 12.06 -1.59 -14.89
CA PRO A 30 11.06 -0.61 -14.49
C PRO A 30 10.87 -0.69 -12.98
N THR A 31 11.04 0.45 -12.31
CA THR A 31 10.79 0.61 -10.88
C THR A 31 9.55 1.47 -10.73
N ALA A 32 8.56 0.99 -9.98
CA ALA A 32 7.42 1.82 -9.62
C ALA A 32 7.89 2.93 -8.65
N ASP A 33 7.39 4.14 -8.85
CA ASP A 33 7.72 5.28 -7.98
C ASP A 33 6.71 5.32 -6.82
N LEU A 34 7.12 4.74 -5.70
CA LEU A 34 6.28 4.43 -4.55
C LEU A 34 6.64 5.34 -3.36
N ASP A 35 6.20 6.59 -3.45
CA ASP A 35 6.25 7.56 -2.35
C ASP A 35 4.88 7.66 -1.65
N ALA A 36 4.89 7.72 -0.32
CA ALA A 36 3.68 7.83 0.49
C ALA A 36 3.82 8.81 1.64
N SER A 37 2.69 9.42 1.99
CA SER A 37 2.59 10.36 3.09
C SER A 37 1.15 10.49 3.56
N PHE A 38 0.96 10.71 4.85
CA PHE A 38 -0.31 11.14 5.42
C PHE A 38 -0.15 12.48 6.12
N SER A 39 -1.15 13.36 5.98
CA SER A 39 -1.29 14.57 6.79
C SER A 39 -2.76 14.80 7.15
N GLY A 40 -3.03 15.30 8.35
CA GLY A 40 -4.38 15.71 8.74
C GLY A 40 -4.45 16.18 10.19
N VAL A 41 -5.63 16.64 10.61
CA VAL A 41 -5.92 17.03 12.00
C VAL A 41 -6.58 15.84 12.69
N VAL A 42 -5.80 15.07 13.46
CA VAL A 42 -6.29 13.93 14.22
C VAL A 42 -6.57 14.37 15.65
N ASN A 43 -7.83 14.35 16.07
CA ASN A 43 -8.25 14.76 17.42
C ASN A 43 -7.71 16.15 17.81
N ASN A 44 -7.91 17.15 16.95
CA ASN A 44 -7.40 18.52 17.09
C ASN A 44 -5.86 18.67 17.10
N THR A 45 -5.12 17.64 16.65
CA THR A 45 -3.67 17.67 16.56
C THR A 45 -3.21 17.44 15.12
N ASN A 46 -2.42 18.36 14.59
CA ASN A 46 -1.78 18.18 13.29
C ASN A 46 -0.85 16.96 13.36
N THR A 47 -1.16 15.98 12.52
CA THR A 47 -0.46 14.70 12.45
C THR A 47 0.06 14.52 11.04
N GLU A 48 1.32 14.11 10.92
CA GLU A 48 1.99 13.91 9.64
C GLU A 48 2.88 12.66 9.70
N PHE A 49 2.74 11.79 8.71
CA PHE A 49 3.58 10.62 8.49
C PHE A 49 4.19 10.72 7.09
N ILE A 50 5.50 10.56 6.97
CA ILE A 50 6.22 10.68 5.70
C ILE A 50 7.11 9.46 5.55
N THR A 51 7.12 8.86 4.36
CA THR A 51 7.99 7.72 4.07
C THR A 51 9.45 8.01 4.47
N ASN A 52 10.11 7.05 5.11
CA ASN A 52 11.49 7.12 5.64
C ASN A 52 11.73 8.12 6.79
N VAL A 53 10.71 8.85 7.27
CA VAL A 53 10.80 9.63 8.51
C VAL A 53 10.28 8.76 9.64
N LEU A 54 11.08 8.54 10.70
CA LEU A 54 10.74 7.61 11.79
C LEU A 54 10.34 6.22 11.29
N ASP A 55 10.98 5.76 10.22
CA ASP A 55 10.74 4.46 9.58
C ASP A 55 9.30 4.25 9.07
N TYR A 56 8.55 5.33 8.83
CA TYR A 56 7.24 5.21 8.21
C TYR A 56 7.36 4.69 6.78
N GLU A 57 6.48 3.76 6.41
CA GLU A 57 6.31 3.22 5.06
C GLU A 57 4.84 2.90 4.78
N ASN A 58 4.47 2.84 3.50
CA ASN A 58 3.15 2.42 3.07
C ASN A 58 3.13 0.90 2.85
N THR A 59 2.41 0.20 3.69
CA THR A 59 2.18 -1.24 3.59
C THR A 59 0.78 -1.49 3.03
N SER A 60 0.70 -2.16 1.89
CA SER A 60 -0.58 -2.59 1.32
C SER A 60 -0.92 -4.02 1.75
N TYR A 61 -2.19 -4.27 2.05
CA TYR A 61 -2.69 -5.62 2.35
C TYR A 61 -4.11 -5.82 1.82
N LYS A 62 -4.56 -7.08 1.83
CA LYS A 62 -5.88 -7.48 1.34
C LYS A 62 -6.62 -8.31 2.39
N VAL A 63 -7.91 -8.06 2.54
CA VAL A 63 -8.82 -8.97 3.26
C VAL A 63 -9.62 -9.74 2.23
N LYS A 64 -9.46 -11.07 2.19
CA LYS A 64 -10.11 -11.93 1.19
C LYS A 64 -11.16 -12.84 1.83
N VAL A 65 -12.28 -13.02 1.13
CA VAL A 65 -13.23 -14.11 1.39
C VAL A 65 -13.15 -15.07 0.23
N ILE A 66 -12.58 -16.25 0.47
CA ILE A 66 -12.35 -17.27 -0.56
C ILE A 66 -13.54 -18.23 -0.60
N GLN A 67 -14.14 -18.37 -1.78
CA GLN A 67 -15.16 -19.36 -2.07
C GLN A 67 -14.55 -20.60 -2.75
N PRO A 68 -15.24 -21.75 -2.75
CA PRO A 68 -14.84 -22.92 -3.54
C PRO A 68 -14.71 -22.58 -5.05
N PRO A 69 -13.93 -23.36 -5.82
CA PRO A 69 -13.75 -23.11 -7.25
C PRO A 69 -15.07 -22.95 -8.01
N GLY A 70 -15.17 -21.91 -8.85
CA GLY A 70 -16.40 -21.53 -9.55
C GLY A 70 -17.36 -20.65 -8.72
N GLY A 71 -17.00 -20.31 -7.48
CA GLY A 71 -17.70 -19.34 -6.65
C GLY A 71 -17.05 -17.95 -6.69
N ASN A 72 -17.83 -16.93 -6.30
CA ASN A 72 -17.38 -15.53 -6.27
C ASN A 72 -16.61 -15.24 -4.98
N SER A 73 -15.28 -15.24 -5.05
CA SER A 73 -14.42 -14.75 -3.98
C SER A 73 -14.33 -13.22 -4.00
N THR A 74 -14.03 -12.59 -2.87
CA THR A 74 -13.86 -11.13 -2.77
C THR A 74 -12.52 -10.75 -2.18
N ALA A 75 -12.00 -9.58 -2.55
CA ALA A 75 -10.79 -8.99 -1.98
C ALA A 75 -10.99 -7.49 -1.72
N VAL A 76 -10.88 -7.08 -0.46
CA VAL A 76 -10.85 -5.67 -0.02
C VAL A 76 -9.41 -5.21 0.06
N TYR A 77 -9.10 -4.06 -0.52
CA TYR A 77 -7.73 -3.52 -0.56
C TYR A 77 -7.55 -2.46 0.51
N TYR A 78 -6.42 -2.53 1.21
CA TYR A 78 -6.00 -1.55 2.20
C TYR A 78 -4.61 -1.03 1.89
N SER A 79 -4.40 0.23 2.23
CA SER A 79 -3.11 0.88 2.28
C SER A 79 -2.90 1.45 3.67
N GLU A 80 -1.78 1.16 4.32
CA GLU A 80 -1.50 1.58 5.70
C GLU A 80 -0.15 2.27 5.81
N MET A 81 -0.18 3.50 6.32
CA MET A 81 0.99 4.27 6.68
C MET A 81 1.38 3.85 8.10
N GLN A 82 2.43 3.04 8.23
CA GLN A 82 2.87 2.47 9.50
C GLN A 82 4.39 2.52 9.66
N SER A 83 4.85 2.33 10.88
CA SER A 83 6.28 2.28 11.21
C SER A 83 6.53 1.14 12.22
N PRO A 84 7.63 0.38 12.08
CA PRO A 84 8.04 -0.58 13.10
C PRO A 84 8.54 0.10 14.39
N SER A 85 8.85 1.40 14.36
CA SER A 85 9.37 2.15 15.50
C SER A 85 8.33 3.08 16.16
N GLN A 86 7.16 3.29 15.54
CA GLN A 86 6.06 4.09 16.08
C GLN A 86 4.76 3.27 16.18
N ALA A 87 4.01 3.47 17.27
CA ALA A 87 2.71 2.82 17.44
C ALA A 87 1.61 3.41 16.54
N GLN A 88 1.75 4.68 16.15
CA GLN A 88 0.72 5.37 15.38
C GLN A 88 0.73 4.91 13.93
N SER A 89 -0.44 4.56 13.41
CA SER A 89 -0.63 4.23 11.99
C SER A 89 -1.97 4.74 11.49
N ILE A 90 -2.08 4.90 10.17
CA ILE A 90 -3.36 5.14 9.52
C ILE A 90 -3.50 4.28 8.28
N ALA A 91 -4.63 3.58 8.19
CA ALA A 91 -4.99 2.77 7.04
C ALA A 91 -6.28 3.28 6.40
N VAL A 92 -6.33 3.19 5.08
CA VAL A 92 -7.54 3.38 4.29
C VAL A 92 -7.84 2.11 3.51
N GLY A 93 -9.09 1.69 3.53
CA GLY A 93 -9.60 0.53 2.80
C GLY A 93 -10.62 0.94 1.73
N LEU A 94 -10.58 0.29 0.57
CA LEU A 94 -11.49 0.58 -0.54
C LEU A 94 -12.09 -0.69 -1.18
N GLY A 95 -13.42 -0.78 -1.09
CA GLY A 95 -14.34 -1.66 -1.79
C GLY A 95 -13.93 -3.13 -1.83
N SER A 96 -14.55 -3.91 -2.72
CA SER A 96 -14.13 -5.29 -2.96
C SER A 96 -14.17 -5.66 -4.43
N ILE A 97 -13.12 -6.35 -4.88
CA ILE A 97 -13.09 -6.94 -6.21
C ILE A 97 -13.56 -8.39 -6.12
N ILE A 98 -14.55 -8.74 -6.93
CA ILE A 98 -15.03 -10.12 -7.08
C ILE A 98 -14.13 -10.85 -8.08
N PHE A 99 -13.66 -12.05 -7.73
CA PHE A 99 -12.81 -12.88 -8.57
C PHE A 99 -13.05 -14.38 -8.34
N ASP A 100 -12.58 -15.22 -9.27
CA ASP A 100 -12.59 -16.68 -9.11
C ASP A 100 -11.25 -17.16 -8.54
N SER A 101 -11.27 -17.59 -7.28
CA SER A 101 -10.11 -18.12 -6.55
C SER A 101 -9.59 -19.44 -7.13
N GLY A 102 -10.42 -20.16 -7.90
CA GLY A 102 -10.03 -21.37 -8.62
C GLY A 102 -9.20 -21.09 -9.86
N VAL A 103 -9.21 -19.84 -10.38
CA VAL A 103 -8.45 -19.40 -11.55
C VAL A 103 -7.19 -18.64 -11.15
N ALA A 104 -7.29 -17.74 -10.17
CA ALA A 104 -6.18 -16.93 -9.68
C ALA A 104 -6.25 -16.75 -8.15
N THR A 105 -5.10 -16.64 -7.49
CA THR A 105 -5.05 -16.42 -6.02
C THR A 105 -5.49 -15.01 -5.62
N ASP A 106 -5.40 -14.07 -6.56
CA ASP A 106 -5.69 -12.65 -6.41
C ASP A 106 -6.55 -12.18 -7.59
N PRO A 107 -7.34 -11.10 -7.43
CA PRO A 107 -8.02 -10.49 -8.55
C PRO A 107 -7.05 -10.24 -9.72
N PRO A 108 -7.38 -10.67 -10.95
CA PRO A 108 -6.53 -10.43 -12.11
C PRO A 108 -6.33 -8.94 -12.41
N LEU A 109 -5.25 -8.59 -13.15
CA LEU A 109 -4.95 -7.19 -13.51
C LEU A 109 -6.15 -6.49 -14.16
N ALA A 110 -6.81 -7.19 -15.08
CA ALA A 110 -7.96 -6.70 -15.82
C ALA A 110 -9.18 -6.34 -14.94
N LEU A 111 -9.23 -6.81 -13.68
CA LEU A 111 -10.22 -6.39 -12.69
C LEU A 111 -9.66 -5.32 -11.74
N PHE A 112 -8.37 -5.38 -11.44
CA PHE A 112 -7.68 -4.45 -10.55
C PHE A 112 -7.57 -3.04 -11.14
N GLU A 113 -7.09 -2.91 -12.39
CA GLU A 113 -6.87 -1.61 -13.04
C GLU A 113 -8.12 -0.72 -13.12
N PRO A 114 -9.30 -1.22 -13.58
CA PRO A 114 -10.48 -0.37 -13.68
C PRO A 114 -11.19 -0.16 -12.34
N PHE A 115 -10.85 -0.89 -11.28
CA PHE A 115 -11.61 -0.88 -10.03
C PHE A 115 -11.48 0.45 -9.29
N PHE A 116 -10.25 0.95 -9.07
CA PHE A 116 -10.04 2.17 -8.28
C PHE A 116 -10.62 3.42 -8.95
N PRO A 117 -10.42 3.66 -10.26
CA PRO A 117 -11.06 4.79 -10.94
C PRO A 117 -12.59 4.71 -11.00
N ALA A 118 -13.17 3.51 -10.87
CA ALA A 118 -14.62 3.33 -10.84
C ALA A 118 -15.24 3.51 -9.43
N ASN A 119 -14.41 3.67 -8.40
CA ASN A 119 -14.82 3.79 -6.99
C ASN A 119 -14.08 4.96 -6.32
N ASP A 120 -14.01 6.10 -7.01
CA ASP A 120 -13.22 7.27 -6.61
C ASP A 120 -13.91 8.16 -5.57
N SER A 121 -15.24 8.11 -5.43
CA SER A 121 -15.98 8.78 -4.35
C SER A 121 -16.86 7.79 -3.55
N PRO A 122 -16.25 6.89 -2.76
CA PRO A 122 -16.97 5.85 -2.02
C PRO A 122 -17.70 6.39 -0.79
N ASN A 123 -18.81 5.74 -0.42
CA ASN A 123 -19.41 5.92 0.90
C ASN A 123 -18.64 5.14 1.96
N TYR A 124 -18.68 5.56 3.22
CA TYR A 124 -18.14 4.78 4.33
C TYR A 124 -18.85 3.43 4.48
N SER A 125 -18.09 2.36 4.72
CA SER A 125 -18.58 1.00 4.90
C SER A 125 -17.74 0.27 5.94
N ASN A 126 -18.39 -0.43 6.87
CA ASN A 126 -17.70 -1.20 7.88
C ASN A 126 -16.91 -2.36 7.23
N GLY A 127 -15.61 -2.43 7.49
CA GLY A 127 -14.69 -3.37 6.85
C GLY A 127 -14.38 -3.06 5.38
N GLY A 128 -14.79 -1.90 4.87
CA GLY A 128 -14.46 -1.39 3.53
C GLY A 128 -15.06 -2.17 2.36
N ALA A 129 -15.74 -3.30 2.57
CA ALA A 129 -16.10 -4.22 1.49
C ALA A 129 -17.05 -3.64 0.43
N SER A 130 -17.89 -2.69 0.81
CA SER A 130 -18.85 -2.02 -0.08
C SER A 130 -18.57 -0.53 -0.23
N GLY A 131 -17.40 -0.05 0.20
CA GLY A 131 -17.12 1.38 0.29
C GLY A 131 -15.75 1.68 0.88
N PHE A 132 -15.69 2.60 1.84
CA PHE A 132 -14.44 3.10 2.40
C PHE A 132 -14.36 2.88 3.92
N GLU A 133 -13.19 2.49 4.43
CA GLU A 133 -12.92 2.38 5.87
C GLU A 133 -11.63 3.14 6.21
N VAL A 134 -11.66 3.95 7.26
CA VAL A 134 -10.46 4.49 7.91
C VAL A 134 -10.19 3.70 9.17
N VAL A 135 -8.96 3.24 9.35
CA VAL A 135 -8.48 2.63 10.58
C VAL A 135 -7.30 3.46 11.08
N TYR A 136 -7.36 3.92 12.32
CA TYR A 136 -6.29 4.67 12.95
C TYR A 136 -5.82 3.95 14.21
N THR A 137 -4.52 3.81 14.37
CA THR A 137 -3.90 3.33 15.60
C THR A 137 -3.26 4.53 16.30
N ASP A 138 -3.59 4.74 17.58
CA ASP A 138 -3.01 5.85 18.34
C ASP A 138 -1.66 5.51 19.00
N ALA A 139 -1.04 6.49 19.65
CA ALA A 139 0.26 6.33 20.32
C ALA A 139 0.25 5.33 21.48
N THR A 140 -0.93 4.91 21.95
CA THR A 140 -1.11 3.88 22.98
C THR A 140 -1.44 2.50 22.40
N SER A 141 -1.35 2.35 21.07
CA SER A 141 -1.71 1.15 20.31
C SER A 141 -3.20 0.79 20.36
N ARG A 142 -4.07 1.75 20.68
CA ARG A 142 -5.52 1.55 20.60
C ARG A 142 -5.98 1.79 19.17
N VAL A 143 -6.86 0.92 18.68
CA VAL A 143 -7.38 0.94 17.31
C VAL A 143 -8.75 1.60 17.27
N TRP A 144 -8.90 2.49 16.31
CA TRP A 144 -10.07 3.31 16.05
C TRP A 144 -10.51 3.11 14.61
N LYS A 145 -11.82 2.98 14.36
CA LYS A 145 -12.36 2.74 13.03
C LYS A 145 -13.46 3.72 12.67
N SER A 146 -13.51 4.14 11.41
CA SER A 146 -14.69 4.81 10.86
C SER A 146 -15.92 3.91 10.98
N ASN A 147 -17.10 4.51 11.00
CA ASN A 147 -18.36 3.77 11.10
C ASN A 147 -19.32 4.20 9.99
N GLU A 148 -19.83 3.24 9.23
CA GLU A 148 -20.81 3.46 8.15
C GLU A 148 -22.13 4.09 8.65
N SER A 149 -22.45 3.92 9.94
CA SER A 149 -23.62 4.47 10.59
C SER A 149 -23.35 5.82 11.29
N SER A 150 -22.18 6.42 11.08
CA SER A 150 -21.87 7.74 11.64
C SER A 150 -22.88 8.78 11.12
N THR A 151 -23.36 9.63 12.03
CA THR A 151 -24.28 10.73 11.69
C THR A 151 -23.54 12.05 11.41
N TYR A 152 -22.21 12.02 11.33
CA TYR A 152 -21.41 13.19 11.02
C TYR A 152 -21.64 13.64 9.58
N ALA A 153 -22.30 14.79 9.42
CA ALA A 153 -22.68 15.32 8.12
C ALA A 153 -21.49 15.78 7.26
N GLY A 154 -20.31 15.98 7.86
CA GLY A 154 -19.09 16.35 7.16
C GLY A 154 -18.28 15.15 6.66
N ALA A 155 -18.78 13.92 6.76
CA ALA A 155 -18.02 12.76 6.34
C ALA A 155 -17.79 12.76 4.81
N THR A 156 -16.53 12.73 4.38
CA THR A 156 -16.13 12.75 2.96
C THR A 156 -15.04 11.71 2.70
N ALA A 157 -15.00 11.17 1.49
CA ALA A 157 -13.93 10.28 1.04
C ALA A 157 -13.84 10.36 -0.49
N ASP A 158 -12.74 10.90 -0.98
CA ASP A 158 -12.50 11.08 -2.42
C ASP A 158 -11.08 10.65 -2.78
N PHE A 159 -10.93 9.97 -3.91
CA PHE A 159 -9.67 9.51 -4.46
C PHE A 159 -9.40 10.24 -5.76
N THR A 160 -8.19 10.79 -5.88
CA THR A 160 -7.69 11.45 -7.08
C THR A 160 -6.28 10.95 -7.39
N GLY A 161 -5.69 11.37 -8.51
CA GLY A 161 -4.32 10.97 -8.88
C GLY A 161 -4.16 9.45 -9.03
N ILE A 162 -5.22 8.76 -9.45
CA ILE A 162 -5.20 7.31 -9.58
C ILE A 162 -4.38 6.93 -10.82
N GLU A 163 -3.22 6.31 -10.58
CA GLU A 163 -2.30 5.87 -11.62
C GLU A 163 -1.91 4.41 -11.36
N ILE A 164 -1.90 3.61 -12.43
CA ILE A 164 -1.47 2.22 -12.38
C ILE A 164 0.00 2.15 -12.78
N GLU A 165 0.81 1.52 -11.94
CA GLU A 165 2.22 1.22 -12.21
C GLU A 165 2.51 -0.26 -11.89
N SER A 166 3.48 -0.83 -12.59
CA SER A 166 3.93 -2.20 -12.35
C SER A 166 5.44 -2.26 -12.31
N ASP A 167 5.97 -3.09 -11.42
CA ASP A 167 7.38 -3.46 -11.34
C ASP A 167 7.56 -4.97 -11.14
N ASP A 168 8.80 -5.40 -10.94
CA ASP A 168 9.11 -6.83 -10.70
C ASP A 168 8.48 -7.40 -9.41
N SER A 169 8.01 -6.53 -8.51
CA SER A 169 7.42 -6.88 -7.22
C SER A 169 5.88 -6.86 -7.23
N GLY A 170 5.23 -6.29 -8.24
CA GLY A 170 3.77 -6.37 -8.40
C GLY A 170 3.15 -5.23 -9.21
N ASP A 171 1.82 -5.19 -9.16
CA ASP A 171 0.99 -4.15 -9.77
C ASP A 171 0.41 -3.26 -8.67
N TYR A 172 0.47 -1.94 -8.88
CA TYR A 172 0.11 -0.92 -7.91
C TYR A 172 -0.95 0.02 -8.48
N SER A 173 -1.84 0.47 -7.62
CA SER A 173 -2.74 1.60 -7.90
C SER A 173 -2.42 2.71 -6.93
N LYS A 174 -1.70 3.72 -7.41
CA LYS A 174 -1.38 4.94 -6.67
C LYS A 174 -2.64 5.76 -6.46
N PHE A 175 -2.68 6.57 -5.41
CA PHE A 175 -3.80 7.45 -5.12
C PHE A 175 -3.40 8.64 -4.25
N ILE A 176 -4.24 9.67 -4.31
CA ILE A 176 -4.36 10.74 -3.33
C ILE A 176 -5.78 10.67 -2.75
N CYS A 177 -5.91 10.23 -1.51
CA CYS A 177 -7.18 10.09 -0.81
C CYS A 177 -7.38 11.28 0.13
N THR A 178 -8.47 12.01 -0.04
CA THR A 178 -8.88 13.06 0.88
C THR A 178 -10.13 12.63 1.64
N PHE A 179 -10.16 12.80 2.96
CA PHE A 179 -11.29 12.36 3.77
C PHE A 179 -11.43 13.11 5.09
N ASP A 180 -12.67 13.15 5.58
CA ASP A 180 -13.07 13.62 6.91
C ASP A 180 -13.96 12.57 7.56
N CYS A 181 -13.68 12.17 8.81
CA CYS A 181 -14.59 11.28 9.54
C CYS A 181 -14.35 11.24 11.05
N TYR A 182 -15.39 10.80 11.76
CA TYR A 182 -15.21 10.26 13.09
C TYR A 182 -14.70 8.83 13.03
N VAL A 183 -13.72 8.54 13.88
CA VAL A 183 -13.31 7.18 14.21
C VAL A 183 -13.72 6.84 15.64
N TYR A 184 -14.06 5.58 15.86
CA TYR A 184 -14.65 5.06 17.10
C TYR A 184 -13.77 3.94 17.65
N SER A 185 -13.59 3.90 18.97
CA SER A 185 -12.77 2.87 19.60
C SER A 185 -13.48 1.51 19.58
N LEU A 186 -12.71 0.45 19.27
CA LEU A 186 -13.16 -0.93 19.39
C LEU A 186 -13.29 -1.43 20.85
N ASN A 187 -12.64 -0.75 21.80
CA ASN A 187 -12.67 -1.05 23.24
C ASN A 187 -13.28 0.13 24.01
N PRO A 188 -14.61 0.33 24.03
CA PRO A 188 -15.20 1.45 24.75
C PRO A 188 -14.97 1.28 26.27
N ASP A 189 -14.47 2.31 26.96
CA ASP A 189 -14.21 2.33 28.43
C ASP A 189 -15.50 2.26 29.29
N SER A 190 -16.63 2.08 28.60
CA SER A 190 -18.02 2.15 29.04
C SER A 190 -18.42 1.14 30.12
N LEU A 191 -17.62 0.11 30.38
CA LEU A 191 -17.93 -0.92 31.39
C LEU A 191 -17.55 -0.50 32.82
N ALA A 192 -16.83 0.61 33.00
CA ALA A 192 -16.38 1.08 34.31
C ALA A 192 -17.33 2.07 35.01
N LEU A 193 -18.43 2.48 34.37
CA LEU A 193 -19.39 3.44 34.93
C LEU A 193 -20.70 2.74 35.36
N THR A 194 -21.28 3.17 36.49
CA THR A 194 -22.57 2.66 37.00
C THR A 194 -23.59 3.81 37.06
N PRO A 195 -24.68 3.76 36.28
CA PRO A 195 -25.06 2.71 35.34
C PRO A 195 -24.14 2.67 34.11
N PRO A 196 -23.98 1.50 33.47
CA PRO A 196 -23.19 1.39 32.25
C PRO A 196 -23.81 2.27 31.17
N VAL A 197 -23.11 3.33 30.83
CA VAL A 197 -23.41 4.16 29.66
C VAL A 197 -22.54 3.62 28.54
N ALA A 198 -23.14 3.27 27.41
CA ALA A 198 -22.39 2.97 26.19
C ALA A 198 -21.74 4.26 25.68
N HIS A 199 -20.61 4.64 26.27
CA HIS A 199 -19.74 5.65 25.70
C HIS A 199 -18.89 4.98 24.63
N VAL A 200 -19.23 5.24 23.37
CA VAL A 200 -18.33 4.94 22.27
C VAL A 200 -17.36 6.11 22.21
N ASP A 201 -16.15 5.91 22.76
CA ASP A 201 -15.09 6.89 22.60
C ASP A 201 -14.87 7.13 21.11
N SER A 202 -14.79 8.39 20.72
CA SER A 202 -14.56 8.78 19.33
C SER A 202 -13.82 10.10 19.27
N PHE A 203 -13.14 10.31 18.14
CA PHE A 203 -12.58 11.61 17.79
C PHE A 203 -12.66 11.82 16.29
N LEU A 204 -12.51 13.07 15.90
CA LEU A 204 -12.60 13.50 14.52
C LEU A 204 -11.20 13.48 13.88
N ILE A 205 -11.15 13.05 12.62
CA ILE A 205 -10.04 13.28 11.69
C ILE A 205 -10.57 14.24 10.64
N GLU A 206 -9.90 15.39 10.50
CA GLU A 206 -10.24 16.46 9.56
C GLU A 206 -9.06 16.71 8.62
N ASP A 207 -9.37 17.16 7.40
CA ASP A 207 -8.40 17.52 6.37
C ASP A 207 -7.41 16.37 6.11
N GLY A 208 -7.88 15.12 6.18
CA GLY A 208 -7.07 13.94 5.96
C GLY A 208 -6.64 13.86 4.50
N VAL A 209 -5.34 13.84 4.24
CA VAL A 209 -4.76 13.65 2.90
C VAL A 209 -3.77 12.49 2.99
N TYR A 210 -4.04 11.43 2.27
CA TYR A 210 -3.18 10.25 2.18
C TYR A 210 -2.76 10.01 0.74
N ASN A 211 -1.47 10.25 0.47
CA ASN A 211 -0.80 9.81 -0.76
C ASN A 211 -0.24 8.41 -0.50
N GLY A 212 -0.62 7.43 -1.32
CA GLY A 212 -0.20 6.04 -1.13
C GLY A 212 -0.55 5.16 -2.31
N TRP A 213 -0.53 3.84 -2.09
CA TRP A 213 -0.87 2.88 -3.13
C TRP A 213 -1.48 1.59 -2.60
N PHE A 214 -2.41 1.03 -3.37
CA PHE A 214 -2.86 -0.35 -3.20
C PHE A 214 -2.00 -1.29 -4.03
N LYS A 215 -1.83 -2.55 -3.58
CA LYS A 215 -1.05 -3.57 -4.27
C LYS A 215 -1.89 -4.81 -4.60
N ARG A 216 -1.79 -5.29 -5.84
CA ARG A 216 -2.49 -6.49 -6.32
C ARG A 216 -1.95 -7.79 -5.75
#